data_AF-A0A834MAE7-F1
#
_entry.id   AF-A0A834MAE7-F1
#
_cell.length_a   1.000
_cell.length_b   1.000
_cell.length_c   1.000
_cell.angle_alpha   90.00
_cell.angle_beta   90.00
_cell.angle_gamma   90.00
#
_symmetry.space_group_name_H-M   'P 1'
#
loop_
_entity.id
_entity.type
_entity.pdbx_description
1 polymer ?
#
loop_
_entity_poly.entity_id
_entity_poly.type
_entity_poly.pdbx_seq_one_letter_code
_entity_poly.pdbx_strand_id
1 'polypeptide(L)'
;MRIVMDPEPLGVPPQLVHPKELMRWGEAPPGQHTTVSIPTGVHKPISSSPFPCDDEINRKIILWEGDISTLQVDAVVNSTNESMNDANPISESIFRRAGPDLREEIKVEVRECRTGEVKVTRGHSLPARYIIHAVGPKYNIKYQTASDNMLHMCYRNIVQKAKELGVRSIAIPVINSVKKNYPPDEGAHVALRTVRRFLERHGTALDTVIFVADKLDLSIYEVLLPLYFPRSKQEEDVARYQLPSDIGGADGEPVMPDRQIRIIDNPQHALHADDESLSLSSQLEVALGDAGTFAQMQSDPDRQRLLGERPLSDPLADIMLREIQHQER
;
A
#
# COMPACT_ATOMS: atom_id res chain seq x y z
N MET A 1 21.46 3.91 -42.22
CA MET A 1 21.99 2.58 -41.83
C MET A 1 20.92 1.92 -40.96
N ARG A 2 20.09 1.05 -41.54
CA ARG A 2 19.04 0.32 -40.81
C ARG A 2 19.73 -0.77 -40.01
N ILE A 3 19.66 -0.70 -38.69
CA ILE A 3 20.10 -1.79 -37.82
C ILE A 3 19.02 -2.87 -37.94
N VAL A 4 19.34 -3.90 -38.71
CA VAL A 4 18.59 -5.16 -38.72
C VAL A 4 18.90 -5.81 -37.37
N MET A 5 17.91 -5.88 -36.49
CA MET A 5 18.01 -6.70 -35.29
C MET A 5 18.04 -8.17 -35.75
N ASP A 6 19.08 -8.89 -35.37
CA ASP A 6 19.16 -10.33 -35.57
C ASP A 6 17.92 -11.01 -34.97
N PRO A 7 17.27 -11.93 -35.69
CA PRO A 7 16.19 -12.71 -35.13
C PRO A 7 16.75 -13.66 -34.06
N GLU A 8 16.11 -13.68 -32.89
CA GLU A 8 16.31 -14.68 -31.85
C GLU A 8 16.27 -16.10 -32.45
N PRO A 9 17.07 -17.06 -31.95
CA PRO A 9 17.18 -18.38 -32.53
C PRO A 9 15.82 -19.09 -32.51
N LEU A 10 15.32 -19.36 -33.72
CA LEU A 10 14.07 -20.05 -34.02
C LEU A 10 13.93 -21.37 -33.24
N GLY A 11 12.83 -21.52 -32.50
CA GLY A 11 12.25 -22.84 -32.20
C GLY A 11 12.10 -23.24 -30.74
N VAL A 12 12.53 -22.43 -29.76
CA VAL A 12 12.14 -22.68 -28.36
C VAL A 12 10.79 -22.02 -28.14
N PRO A 13 9.70 -22.77 -27.91
CA PRO A 13 8.43 -22.15 -27.53
C PRO A 13 8.68 -21.27 -26.30
N PRO A 14 8.12 -20.05 -26.24
CA PRO A 14 8.35 -19.16 -25.11
C PRO A 14 8.03 -19.92 -23.83
N GLN A 15 8.99 -19.98 -22.90
CA GLN A 15 8.76 -20.58 -21.59
C GLN A 15 7.49 -19.96 -21.02
N LEU A 16 6.47 -20.81 -20.91
CA LEU A 16 5.13 -20.49 -20.44
C LEU A 16 4.97 -21.27 -19.15
N VAL A 17 4.56 -20.58 -18.09
CA VAL A 17 4.39 -21.18 -16.77
C VAL A 17 2.92 -21.13 -16.40
N HIS A 18 2.31 -22.29 -16.21
CA HIS A 18 0.92 -22.37 -15.79
C HIS A 18 0.85 -22.33 -14.25
N PRO A 19 -0.02 -21.49 -13.63
CA PRO A 19 -0.17 -21.46 -12.17
C PRO A 19 -0.54 -22.79 -11.52
N LYS A 20 -1.06 -23.76 -12.29
CA LYS A 20 -1.39 -25.11 -11.84
C LYS A 20 -0.15 -26.01 -11.65
N GLU A 21 0.96 -25.67 -12.28
CA GLU A 21 2.23 -26.39 -12.17
C GLU A 21 3.05 -25.92 -10.97
N LEU A 22 2.65 -24.80 -10.35
CA LEU A 22 3.32 -24.21 -9.21
C LEU A 22 2.74 -24.72 -7.90
N MET A 23 3.61 -24.99 -6.94
CA MET A 23 3.23 -25.45 -5.60
C MET A 23 2.46 -24.35 -4.86
N ARG A 24 1.27 -24.70 -4.34
CA ARG A 24 0.51 -23.80 -3.47
C ARG A 24 1.17 -23.73 -2.10
N TRP A 25 1.08 -22.57 -1.45
CA TRP A 25 1.64 -22.36 -0.11
C TRP A 25 1.06 -23.33 0.92
N GLY A 26 -0.26 -23.58 0.87
CA GLY A 26 -0.91 -24.56 1.75
C GLY A 26 -0.41 -26.01 1.60
N GLU A 27 0.26 -26.34 0.50
CA GLU A 27 0.83 -27.67 0.22
C GLU A 27 2.35 -27.71 0.45
N ALA A 28 2.98 -26.54 0.60
CA ALA A 28 4.42 -26.44 0.79
C ALA A 28 4.82 -27.05 2.14
N PRO A 29 5.91 -27.83 2.21
CA PRO A 29 6.36 -28.41 3.46
C PRO A 29 6.71 -27.31 4.48
N PRO A 30 6.50 -27.54 5.78
CA PRO A 30 6.96 -26.63 6.83
C PRO A 30 8.44 -26.30 6.62
N GLY A 31 8.79 -25.02 6.64
CA GLY A 31 10.18 -24.59 6.38
C GLY A 31 11.10 -25.06 7.49
N GLN A 32 12.34 -25.46 7.17
CA GLN A 32 13.33 -25.88 8.19
C GLN A 32 13.66 -24.78 9.23
N HIS A 33 13.30 -23.52 8.93
CA HIS A 33 13.51 -22.35 9.78
C HIS A 33 12.38 -22.13 10.82
N THR A 34 11.32 -22.93 10.85
CA THR A 34 10.32 -22.85 11.95
C THR A 34 10.88 -23.28 13.30
N THR A 35 12.09 -23.84 13.33
CA THR A 35 12.84 -24.23 14.54
C THR A 35 13.78 -23.15 15.08
N VAL A 36 13.55 -21.86 14.78
CA VAL A 36 14.26 -20.79 15.50
C VAL A 36 13.81 -20.82 16.97
N SER A 37 14.72 -21.24 17.84
CA SER A 37 14.62 -21.19 19.30
C SER A 37 14.02 -19.86 19.73
N ILE A 38 12.86 -19.90 20.39
CA ILE A 38 12.18 -18.73 20.94
C ILE A 38 13.20 -17.96 21.79
N PRO A 39 13.62 -16.73 21.41
CA PRO A 39 14.39 -15.91 22.30
C PRO A 39 13.49 -15.59 23.48
N THR A 40 13.87 -16.06 24.66
CA THR A 40 13.20 -15.70 25.90
C THR A 40 13.32 -14.18 26.10
N GLY A 41 12.28 -13.44 25.71
CA GLY A 41 11.96 -12.14 26.32
C GLY A 41 12.10 -10.87 25.49
N VAL A 42 11.39 -10.71 24.37
CA VAL A 42 11.32 -9.37 23.72
C VAL A 42 9.88 -8.81 23.60
N HIS A 43 8.84 -9.63 23.44
CA HIS A 43 7.46 -9.13 23.36
C HIS A 43 6.47 -10.00 24.15
N LYS A 44 5.47 -9.36 24.79
CA LYS A 44 4.33 -10.09 25.37
C LYS A 44 3.57 -10.77 24.23
N PRO A 45 3.26 -12.08 24.32
CA PRO A 45 2.52 -12.76 23.27
C PRO A 45 1.17 -12.08 23.05
N ILE A 46 0.80 -11.88 21.78
CA ILE A 46 -0.54 -11.41 21.43
C ILE A 46 -1.54 -12.47 21.92
N SER A 47 -2.58 -12.07 22.66
CA SER A 47 -3.51 -12.99 23.34
C SER A 47 -4.24 -13.93 22.36
N SER A 48 -4.56 -13.44 21.17
CA SER A 48 -5.12 -14.21 20.04
C SER A 48 -4.27 -14.00 18.79
N SER A 49 -4.13 -15.03 17.94
CA SER A 49 -3.39 -14.86 16.67
C SER A 49 -4.10 -13.82 15.79
N PRO A 50 -3.42 -12.75 15.35
CA PRO A 50 -4.01 -11.75 14.45
C PRO A 50 -4.22 -12.28 13.03
N PHE A 51 -3.58 -13.39 12.68
CA PHE A 51 -3.67 -14.10 11.40
C PHE A 51 -3.84 -15.60 11.70
N PRO A 52 -5.07 -16.10 11.89
CA PRO A 52 -5.31 -17.52 12.15
C PRO A 52 -4.99 -18.39 10.93
N CYS A 53 -4.73 -19.67 11.16
CA CYS A 53 -4.60 -20.67 10.08
C CYS A 53 -5.90 -20.74 9.25
N ASP A 54 -5.77 -20.61 7.93
CA ASP A 54 -6.90 -20.64 6.99
C ASP A 54 -6.51 -21.35 5.68
N ASP A 55 -7.02 -22.57 5.51
CA ASP A 55 -6.69 -23.44 4.37
C ASP A 55 -7.24 -22.91 3.03
N GLU A 56 -8.34 -22.15 3.05
CA GLU A 56 -8.93 -21.53 1.86
C GLU A 56 -8.11 -20.33 1.39
N ILE A 57 -7.50 -19.58 2.32
CA ILE A 57 -6.56 -18.52 1.97
C ILE A 57 -5.21 -19.13 1.54
N ASN A 58 -4.69 -20.11 2.29
CA ASN A 58 -3.37 -20.69 2.04
C ASN A 58 -3.27 -21.38 0.66
N ARG A 59 -4.35 -22.01 0.16
CA ARG A 59 -4.36 -22.60 -1.20
C ARG A 59 -4.30 -21.56 -2.33
N LYS A 60 -4.59 -20.29 -2.05
CA LYS A 60 -4.59 -19.21 -3.05
C LYS A 60 -3.20 -18.63 -3.24
N ILE A 61 -2.31 -18.78 -2.26
CA ILE A 61 -0.97 -18.20 -2.30
C ILE A 61 0.00 -19.15 -3.01
N ILE A 62 0.85 -18.57 -3.85
CA ILE A 62 2.04 -19.20 -4.43
C ILE A 62 3.21 -18.26 -4.18
N LEU A 63 4.34 -18.79 -3.70
CA LEU A 63 5.63 -18.11 -3.74
C LEU A 63 6.45 -18.72 -4.87
N TRP A 64 6.95 -17.88 -5.77
CA TRP A 64 7.65 -18.36 -6.96
C TRP A 64 8.83 -17.47 -7.33
N GLU A 65 9.94 -18.10 -7.70
CA GLU A 65 11.11 -17.43 -8.30
C GLU A 65 11.07 -17.63 -9.82
N GLY A 66 11.05 -16.54 -10.57
CA GLY A 66 11.15 -16.60 -12.03
C GLY A 66 10.75 -15.31 -12.74
N ASP A 67 10.72 -15.37 -14.07
CA ASP A 67 10.30 -14.25 -14.90
C ASP A 67 8.77 -14.13 -14.93
N ILE A 68 8.24 -13.10 -14.27
CA ILE A 68 6.80 -12.78 -14.20
C ILE A 68 6.15 -12.67 -15.58
N SER A 69 6.89 -12.31 -16.63
CA SER A 69 6.36 -12.19 -18.00
C SER A 69 5.95 -13.54 -18.60
N THR A 70 6.43 -14.66 -18.03
CA THR A 70 6.13 -16.03 -18.49
C THR A 70 4.83 -16.61 -17.94
N LEU A 71 4.24 -16.00 -16.91
CA LEU A 71 3.11 -16.55 -16.18
C LEU A 71 1.79 -16.40 -16.95
N GLN A 72 1.08 -17.51 -17.14
CA GLN A 72 -0.28 -17.51 -17.69
C GLN A 72 -1.31 -17.24 -16.59
N VAL A 73 -1.42 -15.97 -16.18
CA VAL A 73 -2.38 -15.46 -15.19
C VAL A 73 -3.30 -14.42 -15.83
N ASP A 74 -4.37 -14.02 -15.16
CA ASP A 74 -5.23 -12.96 -15.70
C ASP A 74 -4.52 -11.59 -15.67
N ALA A 75 -3.76 -11.29 -14.62
CA ALA A 75 -3.01 -10.04 -14.51
C ALA A 75 -1.60 -10.24 -13.96
N VAL A 76 -0.62 -9.55 -14.56
CA VAL A 76 0.72 -9.38 -13.96
C VAL A 76 0.89 -7.94 -13.49
N VAL A 77 1.65 -7.75 -12.42
CA VAL A 77 1.99 -6.41 -11.94
C VAL A 77 3.35 -5.99 -12.47
N ASN A 78 3.42 -4.78 -13.02
CA ASN A 78 4.68 -4.14 -13.36
C ASN A 78 5.04 -3.10 -12.28
N SER A 79 6.12 -3.35 -11.53
CA SER A 79 6.70 -2.34 -10.63
C SER A 79 7.56 -1.37 -11.42
N THR A 80 7.17 -0.09 -11.44
CA THR A 80 7.81 0.94 -12.29
C THR A 80 7.99 2.26 -11.53
N ASN A 81 8.31 3.33 -12.28
CA ASN A 81 8.46 4.71 -11.83
C ASN A 81 7.31 5.60 -12.34
N GLU A 82 7.26 6.85 -11.88
CA GLU A 82 6.16 7.76 -12.22
C GLU A 82 6.04 8.08 -13.71
N SER A 83 7.17 8.06 -14.43
CA SER A 83 7.26 8.29 -15.88
C SER A 83 7.02 7.04 -16.73
N MET A 84 6.69 5.90 -16.11
CA MET A 84 6.39 4.62 -16.79
C MET A 84 7.54 4.10 -17.68
N ASN A 85 8.78 4.51 -17.41
CA ASN A 85 9.96 4.21 -18.24
C ASN A 85 11.11 3.60 -17.42
N ASP A 86 10.80 2.99 -16.28
CA ASP A 86 11.81 2.48 -15.38
C ASP A 86 12.62 1.34 -16.01
N ALA A 87 13.94 1.50 -16.03
CA ALA A 87 14.86 0.43 -16.37
C ALA A 87 15.06 -0.45 -15.13
N ASN A 88 14.29 -1.54 -15.07
CA ASN A 88 14.43 -2.61 -14.09
C ASN A 88 14.13 -3.98 -14.74
N PRO A 89 14.64 -5.09 -14.20
CA PRO A 89 14.54 -6.41 -14.85
C PRO A 89 13.09 -6.87 -15.11
N ILE A 90 12.16 -6.51 -14.22
CA ILE A 90 10.74 -6.84 -14.34
C ILE A 90 10.12 -6.08 -15.51
N SER A 91 10.27 -4.75 -15.51
CA SER A 91 9.78 -3.88 -16.59
C SER A 91 10.38 -4.31 -17.93
N GLU A 92 11.69 -4.55 -18.00
CA GLU A 92 12.35 -4.99 -19.23
C GLU A 92 11.79 -6.29 -19.78
N SER A 93 11.57 -7.29 -18.92
CA SER A 93 11.02 -8.59 -19.33
C SER A 93 9.56 -8.46 -19.80
N ILE A 94 8.76 -7.67 -19.08
CA ILE A 94 7.37 -7.35 -19.46
C ILE A 94 7.32 -6.63 -20.81
N PHE A 95 8.11 -5.56 -21.00
CA PHE A 95 8.12 -4.81 -22.26
C PHE A 95 8.65 -5.63 -23.44
N ARG A 96 9.68 -6.45 -23.21
CA ARG A 96 10.25 -7.32 -24.25
C ARG A 96 9.21 -8.31 -24.75
N ARG A 97 8.47 -8.94 -23.83
CA ARG A 97 7.50 -9.98 -24.18
C ARG A 97 6.13 -9.44 -24.60
N ALA A 98 5.65 -8.34 -24.03
CA ALA A 98 4.39 -7.71 -24.44
C ALA A 98 4.46 -7.16 -25.88
N GLY A 99 5.64 -6.70 -26.29
CA GLY A 99 5.87 -6.11 -27.60
C GLY A 99 5.72 -4.59 -27.63
N PRO A 100 5.95 -3.96 -28.80
CA PRO A 100 5.99 -2.51 -28.94
C PRO A 100 4.65 -1.81 -28.65
N ASP A 101 3.53 -2.49 -28.89
CA ASP A 101 2.17 -1.96 -28.70
C ASP A 101 1.92 -1.49 -27.26
N LEU A 102 2.55 -2.15 -26.27
CA LEU A 102 2.47 -1.73 -24.87
C LEU A 102 3.01 -0.31 -24.65
N ARG A 103 4.11 0.05 -25.33
CA ARG A 103 4.68 1.40 -25.21
C ARG A 103 3.76 2.45 -25.83
N GLU A 104 3.05 2.09 -26.89
CA GLU A 104 2.07 2.97 -27.53
C GLU A 104 0.86 3.19 -26.61
N GLU A 105 0.28 2.13 -26.04
CA GLU A 105 -0.83 2.21 -25.09
C GLU A 105 -0.45 3.06 -23.86
N ILE A 106 0.73 2.82 -23.27
CA ILE A 106 1.21 3.62 -22.14
C ILE A 106 1.36 5.10 -22.53
N LYS A 107 1.87 5.41 -23.72
CA LYS A 107 2.08 6.80 -24.18
C LYS A 107 0.76 7.52 -24.42
N VAL A 108 -0.25 6.83 -24.94
CA VAL A 108 -1.53 7.43 -25.33
C VAL A 108 -2.48 7.51 -24.13
N GLU A 109 -2.64 6.42 -23.39
CA GLU A 109 -3.72 6.24 -22.40
C GLU A 109 -3.27 6.44 -20.95
N VAL A 110 -2.03 6.10 -20.60
CA VAL A 110 -1.56 6.13 -19.19
C VAL A 110 -0.79 7.41 -18.87
N ARG A 111 0.26 7.71 -19.64
CA ARG A 111 1.22 8.83 -19.51
C ARG A 111 2.04 8.86 -18.23
N GLU A 112 1.41 8.82 -17.07
CA GLU A 112 2.05 8.86 -15.76
C GLU A 112 1.27 8.03 -14.73
N CYS A 113 1.97 7.62 -13.67
CA CYS A 113 1.38 6.92 -12.53
C CYS A 113 1.99 7.45 -11.24
N ARG A 114 1.19 8.00 -10.32
CA ARG A 114 1.76 8.55 -9.08
C ARG A 114 2.21 7.43 -8.14
N THR A 115 3.15 7.72 -7.24
CA THR A 115 3.51 6.79 -6.16
C THR A 115 2.26 6.42 -5.35
N GLY A 116 2.05 5.12 -5.11
CA GLY A 116 0.85 4.61 -4.44
C GLY A 116 -0.34 4.37 -5.37
N GLU A 117 -0.33 4.89 -6.59
CA GLU A 117 -1.38 4.69 -7.60
C GLU A 117 -1.11 3.42 -8.43
N VAL A 118 -2.14 2.93 -9.10
CA VAL A 118 -2.04 1.88 -10.12
C VAL A 118 -2.75 2.27 -11.41
N LYS A 119 -2.18 1.88 -12.54
CA LYS A 119 -2.75 2.04 -13.90
C LYS A 119 -2.81 0.69 -14.58
N VAL A 120 -3.73 0.52 -15.53
CA VAL A 120 -3.96 -0.76 -16.20
C VAL A 120 -3.76 -0.59 -17.69
N THR A 121 -3.10 -1.57 -18.30
CA THR A 121 -3.04 -1.74 -19.75
C THR A 121 -3.39 -3.18 -20.13
N ARG A 122 -3.56 -3.44 -21.43
CA ARG A 122 -3.67 -4.81 -21.96
C ARG A 122 -2.33 -5.54 -21.86
N GLY A 123 -2.40 -6.88 -21.82
CA GLY A 123 -1.20 -7.73 -21.81
C GLY A 123 -0.47 -7.82 -23.16
N HIS A 124 -1.12 -7.43 -24.26
CA HIS A 124 -0.61 -7.58 -25.63
C HIS A 124 -0.13 -9.02 -25.92
N SER A 125 1.16 -9.20 -26.20
CA SER A 125 1.74 -10.53 -26.49
C SER A 125 2.14 -11.30 -25.23
N LEU A 126 1.88 -10.77 -24.02
CA LEU A 126 2.05 -11.54 -22.79
C LEU A 126 1.04 -12.68 -22.71
N PRO A 127 1.39 -13.79 -22.03
CA PRO A 127 0.42 -14.80 -21.63
C PRO A 127 -0.68 -14.25 -20.71
N ALA A 128 -0.40 -13.16 -20.00
CA ALA A 128 -1.35 -12.50 -19.13
C ALA A 128 -2.28 -11.55 -19.89
N ARG A 129 -3.53 -11.42 -19.42
CA ARG A 129 -4.56 -10.61 -20.10
C ARG A 129 -4.37 -9.11 -19.84
N TYR A 130 -3.93 -8.74 -18.64
CA TYR A 130 -3.74 -7.36 -18.20
C TYR A 130 -2.39 -7.14 -17.54
N ILE A 131 -1.91 -5.90 -17.59
CA ILE A 131 -0.77 -5.43 -16.82
C ILE A 131 -1.27 -4.35 -15.85
N ILE A 132 -1.04 -4.56 -14.56
CA ILE A 132 -1.29 -3.54 -13.53
C ILE A 132 0.04 -2.87 -13.22
N HIS A 133 0.23 -1.65 -13.69
CA HIS A 133 1.40 -0.84 -13.40
C HIS A 133 1.27 -0.19 -12.03
N ALA A 134 2.27 -0.36 -11.18
CA ALA A 134 2.29 0.18 -9.84
C ALA A 134 3.61 0.89 -9.54
N VAL A 135 3.54 2.01 -8.81
CA VAL A 135 4.71 2.81 -8.45
C VAL A 135 4.90 2.79 -6.93
N GLY A 136 5.79 1.90 -6.47
CA GLY A 136 6.23 1.86 -5.07
C GLY A 136 7.03 3.11 -4.65
N PRO A 137 7.06 3.44 -3.35
CA PRO A 137 7.73 4.64 -2.84
C PRO A 137 9.26 4.53 -2.88
N LYS A 138 9.93 5.68 -3.00
CA LYS A 138 11.36 5.81 -2.67
C LYS A 138 11.48 5.91 -1.16
N TYR A 139 12.16 4.95 -0.55
CA TYR A 139 12.32 4.90 0.89
C TYR A 139 13.29 5.97 1.39
N ASN A 140 12.90 6.63 2.47
CA ASN A 140 13.75 7.54 3.21
C ASN A 140 13.43 7.36 4.69
N ILE A 141 14.45 7.09 5.51
CA ILE A 141 14.29 6.87 6.94
C ILE A 141 13.59 8.05 7.66
N LYS A 142 13.76 9.29 7.17
CA LYS A 142 13.06 10.47 7.71
C LYS A 142 11.55 10.45 7.45
N TYR A 143 11.11 9.68 6.47
CA TYR A 143 9.73 9.54 6.02
C TYR A 143 9.30 8.06 5.99
N GLN A 144 9.85 7.24 6.88
CA GLN A 144 9.58 5.79 6.95
C GLN A 144 8.07 5.54 6.97
N THR A 145 7.38 6.16 7.91
CA THR A 145 5.93 6.11 8.10
C THR A 145 5.12 6.46 6.83
N ALA A 146 5.57 7.44 6.05
CA ALA A 146 4.91 7.79 4.79
C ALA A 146 5.21 6.74 3.70
N SER A 147 6.44 6.21 3.70
CA SER A 147 6.87 5.15 2.79
C SER A 147 6.07 3.86 3.03
N ASP A 148 5.87 3.45 4.28
CA ASP A 148 5.07 2.29 4.65
C ASP A 148 3.62 2.44 4.18
N ASN A 149 3.04 3.62 4.41
CA ASN A 149 1.68 3.89 3.97
C ASN A 149 1.55 3.86 2.43
N MET A 150 2.52 4.42 1.71
CA MET A 150 2.49 4.39 0.23
C MET A 150 2.72 3.00 -0.34
N LEU A 151 3.57 2.18 0.29
CA LEU A 151 3.77 0.79 -0.11
C LEU A 151 2.50 -0.04 0.16
N HIS A 152 1.87 0.14 1.33
CA HIS A 152 0.56 -0.45 1.63
C HIS A 152 -0.47 -0.05 0.57
N MET A 153 -0.57 1.24 0.24
CA MET A 153 -1.49 1.73 -0.79
C MET A 153 -1.23 1.09 -2.16
N CYS A 154 0.04 0.85 -2.54
CA CYS A 154 0.36 0.14 -3.77
C CYS A 154 -0.26 -1.26 -3.78
N TYR A 155 0.04 -2.09 -2.78
CA TYR A 155 -0.48 -3.45 -2.70
C TYR A 155 -2.01 -3.46 -2.62
N ARG A 156 -2.61 -2.59 -1.80
CA ARG A 156 -4.06 -2.45 -1.67
C ARG A 156 -4.70 -2.09 -3.01
N ASN A 157 -4.15 -1.11 -3.71
CA ASN A 157 -4.69 -0.67 -5.00
C ASN A 157 -4.52 -1.73 -6.10
N ILE A 158 -3.43 -2.52 -6.06
CA ILE A 158 -3.24 -3.66 -6.96
C ILE A 158 -4.36 -4.69 -6.79
N VAL A 159 -4.58 -5.18 -5.57
CA VAL A 159 -5.57 -6.24 -5.32
C VAL A 159 -7.00 -5.73 -5.50
N GLN A 160 -7.25 -4.47 -5.17
CA GLN A 160 -8.53 -3.81 -5.41
C GLN A 160 -8.79 -3.65 -6.92
N LYS A 161 -7.78 -3.24 -7.70
CA LYS A 161 -7.91 -3.14 -9.15
C LYS A 161 -8.13 -4.51 -9.79
N ALA A 162 -7.47 -5.55 -9.28
CA ALA A 162 -7.67 -6.92 -9.72
C ALA A 162 -9.14 -7.36 -9.54
N LYS A 163 -9.72 -7.09 -8.37
CA LYS A 163 -11.13 -7.34 -8.10
C LYS A 163 -12.05 -6.53 -9.02
N GLU A 164 -11.77 -5.24 -9.24
CA GLU A 164 -12.57 -4.38 -10.12
C GLU A 164 -12.56 -4.83 -11.58
N LEU A 165 -11.43 -5.36 -12.07
CA LEU A 165 -11.31 -5.95 -13.40
C LEU A 165 -11.97 -7.32 -13.52
N GLY A 166 -12.38 -7.94 -12.40
CA GLY A 166 -12.92 -9.30 -12.38
C GLY A 166 -11.89 -10.37 -12.73
N VAL A 167 -10.59 -10.07 -12.56
CA VAL A 167 -9.53 -11.07 -12.75
C VAL A 167 -9.46 -12.00 -11.55
N ARG A 168 -9.17 -13.28 -11.77
CA ARG A 168 -9.16 -14.30 -10.72
C ARG A 168 -7.76 -14.74 -10.31
N SER A 169 -6.76 -14.46 -11.14
CA SER A 169 -5.35 -14.78 -10.88
C SER A 169 -4.44 -13.57 -11.11
N ILE A 170 -3.56 -13.30 -10.14
CA ILE A 170 -2.64 -12.18 -10.21
C ILE A 170 -1.23 -12.58 -9.78
N ALA A 171 -0.22 -12.12 -10.52
CA ALA A 171 1.18 -12.20 -10.12
C ALA A 171 1.70 -10.83 -9.70
N ILE A 172 2.27 -10.76 -8.50
CA ILE A 172 2.74 -9.52 -7.86
C ILE A 172 4.24 -9.67 -7.58
N PRO A 173 5.12 -8.86 -8.21
CA PRO A 173 6.53 -8.89 -7.88
C PRO A 173 6.79 -8.17 -6.56
N VAL A 174 8.00 -8.29 -6.03
CA VAL A 174 8.46 -7.45 -4.91
C VAL A 174 8.53 -5.98 -5.37
N ILE A 175 7.61 -5.15 -4.87
CA ILE A 175 7.48 -3.74 -5.29
C ILE A 175 8.57 -2.88 -4.63
N ASN A 176 8.98 -3.26 -3.42
CA ASN A 176 9.99 -2.61 -2.59
C ASN A 176 11.42 -2.98 -3.03
N SER A 177 11.77 -2.68 -4.28
CA SER A 177 13.07 -3.05 -4.87
C SER A 177 14.26 -2.36 -4.17
N VAL A 178 15.45 -2.97 -4.28
CA VAL A 178 16.74 -2.41 -3.83
C VAL A 178 16.99 -0.99 -4.35
N LYS A 179 16.62 -0.71 -5.61
CA LYS A 179 16.76 0.64 -6.22
C LYS A 179 16.00 1.73 -5.46
N LYS A 180 14.95 1.36 -4.72
CA LYS A 180 14.12 2.26 -3.90
C LYS A 180 14.60 2.35 -2.45
N ASN A 181 15.72 1.71 -2.09
CA ASN A 181 16.34 1.69 -0.75
C ASN A 181 15.40 1.25 0.38
N TYR A 182 14.35 0.50 0.06
CA TYR A 182 13.38 0.04 1.05
C TYR A 182 13.93 -1.21 1.75
N PRO A 183 13.90 -1.28 3.10
CA PRO A 183 14.31 -2.50 3.82
C PRO A 183 13.49 -3.71 3.35
N PRO A 184 14.13 -4.76 2.79
CA PRO A 184 13.41 -5.87 2.16
C PRO A 184 12.43 -6.60 3.10
N ASP A 185 12.80 -6.77 4.36
CA ASP A 185 12.01 -7.37 5.43
C ASP A 185 10.79 -6.51 5.81
N GLU A 186 10.98 -5.21 6.07
CA GLU A 186 9.86 -4.29 6.36
C GLU A 186 8.87 -4.23 5.19
N GLY A 187 9.37 -4.18 3.96
CA GLY A 187 8.53 -4.17 2.76
C GLY A 187 7.73 -5.47 2.57
N ALA A 188 8.34 -6.61 2.87
CA ALA A 188 7.66 -7.91 2.83
C ALA A 188 6.56 -8.01 3.89
N HIS A 189 6.78 -7.51 5.11
CA HIS A 189 5.73 -7.43 6.14
C HIS A 189 4.50 -6.63 5.64
N VAL A 190 4.72 -5.48 4.99
CA VAL A 190 3.63 -4.66 4.42
C VAL A 190 2.90 -5.41 3.29
N ALA A 191 3.64 -6.06 2.39
CA ALA A 191 3.08 -6.81 1.27
C ALA A 191 2.18 -7.96 1.76
N LEU A 192 2.74 -8.83 2.59
CA LEU A 192 2.07 -10.04 3.08
C LEU A 192 0.85 -9.70 3.91
N ARG A 193 0.96 -8.75 4.83
CA ARG A 193 -0.17 -8.29 5.64
C ARG A 193 -1.30 -7.72 4.79
N THR A 194 -0.98 -6.84 3.83
CA THR A 194 -1.99 -6.16 3.02
C THR A 194 -2.77 -7.17 2.18
N VAL A 195 -2.07 -8.12 1.54
CA VAL A 195 -2.70 -9.19 0.76
C VAL A 195 -3.50 -10.13 1.66
N ARG A 196 -2.99 -10.49 2.84
CA ARG A 196 -3.70 -11.33 3.82
C ARG A 196 -5.03 -10.71 4.23
N ARG A 197 -5.04 -9.44 4.65
CA ARG A 197 -6.26 -8.71 5.06
C ARG A 197 -7.25 -8.57 3.91
N PHE A 198 -6.76 -8.34 2.69
CA PHE A 198 -7.62 -8.31 1.51
C PHE A 198 -8.30 -9.66 1.27
N LEU A 199 -7.58 -10.77 1.37
CA LEU A 199 -8.14 -12.12 1.14
C LEU A 199 -9.12 -12.54 2.25
N GLU A 200 -8.94 -12.07 3.49
CA GLU A 200 -9.93 -12.28 4.57
C GLU A 200 -11.27 -11.60 4.26
N ARG A 201 -11.25 -10.40 3.67
CA ARG A 201 -12.46 -9.62 3.34
C ARG A 201 -13.07 -9.97 1.99
N HIS A 202 -12.22 -10.32 1.02
CA HIS A 202 -12.57 -10.44 -0.39
C HIS A 202 -12.06 -11.75 -0.99
N GLY A 203 -12.03 -12.81 -0.18
CA GLY A 203 -11.46 -14.10 -0.57
C GLY A 203 -12.06 -14.71 -1.82
N THR A 204 -13.30 -14.40 -2.17
CA THR A 204 -13.95 -14.90 -3.40
C THR A 204 -13.55 -14.16 -4.67
N ALA A 205 -12.85 -13.02 -4.55
CA ALA A 205 -12.44 -12.20 -5.69
C ALA A 205 -11.23 -12.79 -6.43
N LEU A 206 -10.32 -13.47 -5.72
CA LEU A 206 -9.10 -14.05 -6.29
C LEU A 206 -8.98 -15.54 -5.93
N ASP A 207 -8.68 -16.36 -6.93
CA ASP A 207 -8.35 -17.77 -6.77
C ASP A 207 -6.86 -17.99 -6.58
N THR A 208 -6.02 -17.09 -7.10
CA THR A 208 -4.57 -17.26 -7.10
C THR A 208 -3.86 -15.92 -6.99
N VAL A 209 -2.98 -15.82 -6.00
CA VAL A 209 -2.04 -14.71 -5.82
C VAL A 209 -0.64 -15.30 -5.81
N ILE A 210 0.17 -14.90 -6.78
CA ILE A 210 1.55 -15.35 -6.91
C ILE A 210 2.47 -14.21 -6.47
N PHE A 211 3.19 -14.39 -5.37
CA PHE A 211 4.33 -13.53 -5.04
C PHE A 211 5.52 -13.97 -5.87
N VAL A 212 5.98 -13.07 -6.75
CA VAL A 212 7.15 -13.32 -7.60
C VAL A 212 8.36 -12.63 -6.98
N ALA A 213 9.28 -13.42 -6.43
CA ALA A 213 10.47 -12.92 -5.76
C ALA A 213 11.73 -13.28 -6.57
N ASP A 214 12.76 -12.44 -6.48
CA ASP A 214 14.10 -12.84 -6.92
C ASP A 214 14.79 -13.66 -5.82
N LYS A 215 16.01 -14.15 -6.07
CA LYS A 215 16.76 -14.96 -5.10
C LYS A 215 16.97 -14.29 -3.74
N LEU A 216 17.14 -12.97 -3.73
CA LEU A 216 17.42 -12.23 -2.50
C LEU A 216 16.16 -12.15 -1.65
N ASP A 217 15.03 -11.81 -2.29
CA ASP A 217 13.76 -11.65 -1.60
C ASP A 217 13.09 -13.00 -1.28
N LEU A 218 13.35 -14.06 -2.06
CA LEU A 218 12.70 -15.36 -1.89
C LEU A 218 12.86 -15.89 -0.47
N SER A 219 14.08 -15.88 0.06
CA SER A 219 14.39 -16.33 1.42
C SER A 219 13.66 -15.52 2.50
N ILE A 220 13.45 -14.23 2.27
CA ILE A 220 12.73 -13.34 3.19
C ILE A 220 11.25 -13.74 3.19
N TYR A 221 10.65 -13.92 2.01
CA TYR A 221 9.26 -14.35 1.90
C TYR A 221 9.03 -15.76 2.48
N GLU A 222 9.97 -16.70 2.31
CA GLU A 222 9.89 -18.04 2.90
C GLU A 222 9.84 -18.01 4.44
N VAL A 223 10.59 -17.09 5.06
CA VAL A 223 10.61 -16.91 6.52
C VAL A 223 9.37 -16.17 7.02
N LEU A 224 8.89 -15.16 6.27
CA LEU A 224 7.80 -14.28 6.73
C LEU A 224 6.40 -14.79 6.38
N LEU A 225 6.23 -15.61 5.33
CA LEU A 225 4.93 -16.15 4.93
C LEU A 225 4.21 -16.90 6.06
N PRO A 226 4.86 -17.79 6.84
CA PRO A 226 4.21 -18.47 7.97
C PRO A 226 3.64 -17.52 9.03
N LEU A 227 4.14 -16.28 9.14
CA LEU A 227 3.65 -15.30 10.10
C LEU A 227 2.26 -14.75 9.73
N TYR A 228 1.98 -14.64 8.44
CA TYR A 228 0.74 -14.06 7.89
C TYR A 228 -0.20 -15.12 7.29
N PHE A 229 0.36 -16.25 6.87
CA PHE A 229 -0.30 -17.37 6.23
C PHE A 229 0.13 -18.67 6.93
N PRO A 230 -0.10 -18.83 8.25
CA PRO A 230 0.27 -20.06 8.94
C PRO A 230 -0.49 -21.23 8.34
N ARG A 231 0.22 -22.34 8.07
CA ARG A 231 -0.31 -23.58 7.47
C ARG A 231 -0.75 -24.60 8.51
N SER A 232 -0.40 -24.38 9.77
CA SER A 232 -0.76 -25.24 10.87
C SER A 232 -0.94 -24.43 12.15
N LYS A 233 -1.58 -25.04 13.16
CA LYS A 233 -1.71 -24.41 14.46
C LYS A 233 -0.35 -24.12 15.11
N GLN A 234 0.65 -24.96 14.85
CA GLN A 234 2.01 -24.76 15.34
C GLN A 234 2.66 -23.51 14.73
N GLU A 235 2.54 -23.30 13.42
CA GLU A 235 3.03 -22.08 12.78
C GLU A 235 2.30 -20.84 13.30
N GLU A 236 0.97 -20.94 13.47
CA GLU A 236 0.17 -19.86 14.04
C GLU A 236 0.63 -19.49 15.46
N ASP A 237 0.91 -20.47 16.31
CA ASP A 237 1.38 -20.24 17.67
C ASP A 237 2.79 -19.64 17.70
N VAL A 238 3.69 -20.07 16.83
CA VAL A 238 5.04 -19.47 16.68
C VAL A 238 4.94 -18.03 16.17
N ALA A 239 4.07 -17.77 15.19
CA ALA A 239 3.90 -16.46 14.59
C ALA A 239 3.55 -15.38 15.62
N ARG A 240 2.79 -15.72 16.66
CA ARG A 240 2.41 -14.80 17.75
C ARG A 240 3.59 -14.19 18.51
N TYR A 241 4.76 -14.81 18.45
CA TYR A 241 5.99 -14.33 19.09
C TYR A 241 6.93 -13.61 18.12
N GLN A 242 6.75 -13.80 16.81
CA GLN A 242 7.66 -13.31 15.77
C GLN A 242 7.06 -12.17 14.92
N LEU A 243 5.75 -11.94 14.99
CA LEU A 243 5.11 -10.81 14.35
C LEU A 243 5.66 -9.48 14.88
N PRO A 244 5.83 -8.47 14.01
CA PRO A 244 6.24 -7.14 14.43
C PRO A 244 5.17 -6.47 15.32
N SER A 245 5.57 -5.41 16.02
CA SER A 245 4.66 -4.63 16.87
C SER A 245 3.52 -3.99 16.07
N ASP A 246 3.81 -3.45 14.88
CA ASP A 246 2.80 -3.01 13.93
C ASP A 246 2.34 -4.21 13.08
N ILE A 247 1.18 -4.77 13.45
CA ILE A 247 0.47 -5.79 12.67
C ILE A 247 -0.54 -5.20 11.70
N GLY A 248 -0.49 -3.88 11.47
CA GLY A 248 -1.40 -3.09 10.67
C GLY A 248 -2.84 -3.07 11.18
N GLY A 249 -3.62 -2.15 10.62
CA GLY A 249 -5.03 -2.02 10.89
C GLY A 249 -5.86 -3.06 10.15
N ALA A 250 -7.14 -2.74 9.98
CA ALA A 250 -8.12 -3.72 9.54
C ALA A 250 -7.98 -4.04 8.05
N ASP A 251 -7.40 -3.16 7.25
CA ASP A 251 -7.06 -3.34 5.83
C ASP A 251 -5.55 -3.60 5.63
N GLY A 252 -4.77 -3.68 6.71
CA GLY A 252 -3.32 -3.88 6.71
C GLY A 252 -2.50 -2.60 6.66
N GLU A 253 -3.16 -1.43 6.74
CA GLU A 253 -2.55 -0.12 6.81
C GLU A 253 -1.64 0.03 8.04
N PRO A 254 -0.48 0.71 7.97
CA PRO A 254 0.38 0.91 9.13
C PRO A 254 -0.33 1.67 10.25
N VAL A 255 -0.27 1.16 11.49
CA VAL A 255 -0.90 1.83 12.64
C VAL A 255 0.05 2.86 13.23
N MET A 256 -0.37 4.13 13.20
CA MET A 256 0.40 5.25 13.76
C MET A 256 -0.19 5.68 15.11
N PRO A 257 0.49 5.44 16.24
CA PRO A 257 -0.04 5.79 17.56
C PRO A 257 -0.25 7.32 17.72
N ASP A 258 0.59 8.14 17.08
CA ASP A 258 0.53 9.60 17.17
C ASP A 258 -0.61 10.24 16.36
N ARG A 259 -1.31 9.46 15.52
CA ARG A 259 -2.45 9.93 14.71
C ARG A 259 -3.79 9.37 15.18
N GLN A 260 -3.83 8.60 16.26
CA GLN A 260 -5.08 8.20 16.87
C GLN A 260 -5.68 9.41 17.59
N ILE A 261 -6.84 9.88 17.13
CA ILE A 261 -7.62 10.90 17.83
C ILE A 261 -7.94 10.33 19.21
N ARG A 262 -7.26 10.82 20.24
CA ARG A 262 -7.64 10.57 21.63
C ARG A 262 -8.88 11.41 21.87
N ILE A 263 -10.06 10.81 21.74
CA ILE A 263 -11.28 11.41 22.28
C ILE A 263 -11.10 11.31 23.80
N ILE A 264 -10.59 12.39 24.39
CA ILE A 264 -10.59 12.57 25.84
C ILE A 264 -12.00 13.07 26.14
N ASP A 265 -12.83 12.24 26.77
CA ASP A 265 -14.07 12.75 27.35
C ASP A 265 -13.67 13.87 28.32
N ASN A 266 -14.08 15.09 28.02
CA ASN A 266 -13.73 16.25 28.83
C ASN A 266 -14.37 16.05 30.23
N PRO A 267 -13.59 15.88 31.31
CA PRO A 267 -14.14 15.60 32.64
C PRO A 267 -15.00 16.75 33.18
N GLN A 268 -14.95 17.93 32.55
CA GLN A 268 -15.81 19.07 32.87
C GLN A 268 -17.27 18.91 32.38
N HIS A 269 -17.57 17.88 31.59
CA HIS A 269 -18.93 17.55 31.14
C HIS A 269 -19.47 16.26 31.79
N ALA A 270 -18.84 15.76 32.86
CA ALA A 270 -19.50 14.84 33.76
C ALA A 270 -20.61 15.63 34.46
N LEU A 271 -21.79 15.66 33.82
CA LEU A 271 -23.00 16.21 34.37
C LEU A 271 -23.18 15.61 35.76
N HIS A 272 -23.13 16.47 36.77
CA HIS A 272 -23.64 16.15 38.08
C HIS A 272 -25.05 15.61 37.88
N ALA A 273 -25.26 14.35 38.25
CA ALA A 273 -26.58 13.81 38.46
C ALA A 273 -27.17 14.56 39.66
N ASP A 274 -27.80 15.70 39.40
CA ASP A 274 -28.92 16.23 40.15
C ASP A 274 -29.52 17.43 39.38
N ASP A 275 -30.79 17.24 39.05
CA ASP A 275 -31.84 18.23 38.79
C ASP A 275 -32.10 18.83 37.39
N GLU A 276 -33.40 18.72 37.07
CA GLU A 276 -34.20 19.32 35.98
C GLU A 276 -33.98 18.89 34.52
N SER A 277 -34.88 18.00 34.08
CA SER A 277 -35.24 17.77 32.68
C SER A 277 -35.85 19.04 32.04
N LEU A 278 -35.06 19.79 31.27
CA LEU A 278 -35.59 20.84 30.42
C LEU A 278 -35.97 20.29 29.05
N SER A 279 -37.28 20.26 28.77
CA SER A 279 -37.88 19.88 27.50
C SER A 279 -37.54 20.90 26.40
N LEU A 280 -36.82 20.46 25.37
CA LEU A 280 -36.42 21.23 24.18
C LEU A 280 -37.56 21.47 23.15
N SER A 281 -38.79 21.68 23.62
CA SER A 281 -39.94 21.91 22.72
C SER A 281 -40.52 23.33 22.75
N SER A 282 -40.05 24.23 23.62
CA SER A 282 -40.64 25.57 23.79
C SER A 282 -39.86 26.74 23.15
N GLN A 283 -38.71 26.49 22.51
CA GLN A 283 -37.90 27.56 21.90
C GLN A 283 -38.00 27.64 20.37
N LEU A 284 -38.90 26.89 19.72
CA LEU A 284 -39.04 26.89 18.26
C LEU A 284 -40.12 27.84 17.70
N GLU A 285 -40.73 28.70 18.52
CA GLU A 285 -41.89 29.52 18.07
C GLU A 285 -41.75 31.05 18.19
N VAL A 286 -40.57 31.59 18.50
CA VAL A 286 -40.39 33.07 18.52
C VAL A 286 -39.15 33.49 17.75
N ALA A 287 -39.24 33.46 16.41
CA ALA A 287 -38.46 34.33 15.51
C ALA A 287 -38.94 34.23 14.05
N LEU A 288 -40.25 34.34 13.80
CA LEU A 288 -40.76 34.82 12.51
C LEU A 288 -40.98 36.32 12.65
N GLY A 289 -39.91 37.09 12.45
CA GLY A 289 -39.94 38.52 12.67
C GLY A 289 -38.66 39.20 12.22
N ASP A 290 -38.74 39.73 11.01
CA ASP A 290 -37.96 40.83 10.45
C ASP A 290 -36.69 40.53 9.65
N ALA A 291 -36.71 41.11 8.45
CA ALA A 291 -35.70 41.00 7.42
C ALA A 291 -34.64 42.07 7.64
N GLY A 292 -33.37 41.68 7.70
CA GLY A 292 -32.28 42.65 7.64
C GLY A 292 -30.94 42.05 8.02
N THR A 293 -29.91 42.38 7.23
CA THR A 293 -28.48 42.19 7.50
C THR A 293 -27.91 40.77 7.37
N PHE A 294 -27.82 40.38 6.10
CA PHE A 294 -26.82 39.46 5.54
C PHE A 294 -25.38 39.80 6.02
N ALA A 295 -24.65 38.77 6.48
CA ALA A 295 -23.20 38.59 6.46
C ALA A 295 -22.27 39.78 6.79
N GLN A 296 -21.70 39.80 8.01
CA GLN A 296 -20.38 40.38 8.25
C GLN A 296 -19.35 39.26 8.44
N MET A 297 -18.47 39.09 7.44
CA MET A 297 -17.28 38.24 7.52
C MET A 297 -16.38 38.72 8.66
N GLN A 298 -16.28 37.96 9.75
CA GLN A 298 -15.19 38.12 10.70
C GLN A 298 -13.91 37.57 10.08
N SER A 299 -12.83 38.33 10.22
CA SER A 299 -11.53 38.07 9.63
C SER A 299 -10.90 36.75 10.08
N ASP A 300 -10.26 36.10 9.12
CA ASP A 300 -9.55 34.83 9.16
C ASP A 300 -8.71 34.59 10.44
N PRO A 301 -9.03 33.57 11.26
CA PRO A 301 -8.33 33.27 12.52
C PRO A 301 -6.87 32.81 12.32
N ASP A 302 -6.45 32.45 11.09
CA ASP A 302 -5.07 32.05 10.81
C ASP A 302 -4.08 33.22 10.79
N ARG A 303 -4.56 34.46 10.67
CA ARG A 303 -3.68 35.65 10.78
C ARG A 303 -3.11 35.87 12.18
N GLN A 304 -3.80 35.42 13.23
CA GLN A 304 -3.36 35.61 14.62
C GLN A 304 -2.31 34.57 15.07
N ARG A 305 -2.13 33.46 14.34
CA ARG A 305 -1.14 32.43 14.69
C ARG A 305 0.24 32.65 14.05
N LEU A 306 0.35 33.46 13.00
CA LEU A 306 1.60 33.72 12.27
C LEU A 306 2.40 34.92 12.78
N LEU A 307 1.87 35.68 13.74
CA LEU A 307 2.52 36.86 14.30
C LEU A 307 2.59 36.70 15.83
N GLY A 308 3.60 35.97 16.30
CA GLY A 308 3.96 35.97 17.73
C GLY A 308 4.25 37.39 18.24
N GLU A 309 4.11 37.59 19.55
CA GLU A 309 4.30 38.88 20.21
C GLU A 309 5.63 39.54 19.82
N ARG A 310 5.55 40.78 19.29
CA ARG A 310 6.71 41.57 18.85
C ARG A 310 7.44 42.21 20.03
N PRO A 311 8.77 42.19 20.08
CA PRO A 311 9.53 43.18 20.85
C PRO A 311 9.34 44.56 20.22
N LEU A 312 9.12 45.58 21.06
CA LEU A 312 9.03 46.98 20.63
C LEU A 312 10.40 47.46 20.15
N SER A 313 10.42 48.10 18.97
CA SER A 313 11.53 48.78 18.27
C SER A 313 12.52 47.89 17.48
N ASP A 314 12.14 47.55 16.25
CA ASP A 314 13.10 47.19 15.19
C ASP A 314 12.89 48.10 13.95
N PRO A 315 13.81 49.05 13.68
CA PRO A 315 13.69 50.00 12.58
C PRO A 315 13.83 49.37 11.17
N LEU A 316 14.24 48.11 11.03
CA LEU A 316 14.27 47.45 9.71
C LEU A 316 12.87 47.05 9.22
N ALA A 317 11.92 46.79 10.13
CA ALA A 317 10.57 46.34 9.76
C ALA A 317 9.75 47.44 9.04
N ASP A 318 9.98 48.71 9.38
CA ASP A 318 9.30 49.85 8.75
C ASP A 318 9.81 50.13 7.33
N ILE A 319 11.03 49.74 7.00
CA ILE A 319 11.61 49.88 5.65
C ILE A 319 11.00 48.85 4.71
N MET A 320 10.87 47.59 5.16
CA MET A 320 10.24 46.52 4.36
C MET A 320 8.76 46.77 4.08
N LEU A 321 8.02 47.37 5.01
CA LEU A 321 6.60 47.72 4.81
C LEU A 321 6.40 48.79 3.72
N ARG A 322 7.35 49.71 3.54
CA ARG A 322 7.30 50.71 2.47
C ARG A 322 7.59 50.12 1.10
N GLU A 323 8.46 49.10 1.01
CA GLU A 323 8.73 48.40 -0.25
C GLU A 323 7.55 47.52 -0.68
N ILE A 324 6.88 46.86 0.26
CA ILE A 324 5.72 46.01 -0.04
C ILE A 324 4.53 46.84 -0.57
N GLN A 325 4.28 48.03 -0.03
CA GLN A 325 3.20 48.91 -0.52
C GLN A 325 3.45 49.50 -1.92
N HIS A 326 4.69 49.46 -2.42
CA HIS A 326 5.04 50.02 -3.73
C HIS A 326 4.92 49.01 -4.89
N GLN A 327 4.79 47.71 -4.60
CA GLN A 327 4.66 46.66 -5.61
C GLN A 327 3.20 46.27 -5.95
N GLU A 328 2.22 46.75 -5.19
CA GLU A 328 0.79 46.46 -5.43
C GLU A 328 0.03 47.64 -6.11
N ARG A 329 0.72 48.50 -6.87
CA ARG A 329 0.09 49.49 -7.76
C ARG A 329 0.40 49.25 -9.22
#